data_AF-A0A1A8I3B7-F1
#
_entry.id   AF-A0A1A8I3B7-F1
#
_cell.length_a   1.000
_cell.length_b   1.000
_cell.length_c   1.000
_cell.angle_alpha   90.00
_cell.angle_beta   90.00
_cell.angle_gamma   90.00
#
_symmetry.space_group_name_H-M   'P 1'
#
loop_
_entity.id
_entity.type
_entity.pdbx_description
1 polymer ?
#
loop_
_entity_poly.entity_id
_entity_poly.type
_entity_poly.pdbx_seq_one_letter_code
_entity_poly.pdbx_strand_id
1 'polypeptide(L)'
;AVLNTSALFTYDSEYLLNTYYYKPRHDSSFIPVFSVPESPDDPLSAQAAQICSGHGSQFCRYDILVGRSPAMGNATRVSFQSHISLVNDLKPVLSCGWIPPPNNGKKLGTTYLQGAKVQFSCEEGYTLRGSAVRLCQKNGQWSGEDTSCHVSSMKNLMKSLILKL
;
A
#
# COMPACT_ATOMS: atom_id res chain seq x y z
N ALA A 1 10.60 -9.48 5.60
CA ALA A 1 9.42 -10.24 5.12
C ALA A 1 8.23 -9.31 5.21
N VAL A 2 7.66 -8.90 4.09
CA VAL A 2 6.39 -8.16 4.08
C VAL A 2 5.31 -9.23 4.19
N LEU A 3 4.81 -9.45 5.39
CA LEU A 3 3.74 -10.40 5.66
C LEU A 3 2.40 -9.65 5.54
N ASN A 4 1.66 -10.02 4.51
CA ASN A 4 0.24 -9.81 4.27
C ASN A 4 -0.26 -8.37 3.98
N THR A 5 -1.10 -8.31 2.95
CA THR A 5 -2.03 -7.25 2.50
C THR A 5 -1.51 -6.04 1.71
N SER A 6 -0.25 -5.96 1.32
CA SER A 6 0.24 -4.83 0.53
C SER A 6 0.39 -5.21 -0.94
N ALA A 7 -0.67 -4.99 -1.73
CA ALA A 7 -0.56 -4.96 -3.20
C ALA A 7 0.56 -3.99 -3.60
N LEU A 8 1.13 -4.16 -4.80
CA LEU A 8 2.28 -3.43 -5.34
C LEU A 8 2.12 -1.87 -5.40
N PHE A 9 0.96 -1.35 -4.96
CA PHE A 9 0.60 0.07 -4.89
C PHE A 9 -0.02 0.51 -3.55
N THR A 10 0.02 -0.30 -2.49
CA THR A 10 -0.49 0.15 -1.19
C THR A 10 0.51 1.12 -0.56
N TYR A 11 0.31 2.40 -0.85
CA TYR A 11 0.25 3.40 0.22
C TYR A 11 -0.51 2.78 1.40
N ASP A 12 -0.15 3.16 2.62
CA ASP A 12 -0.97 2.93 3.81
C ASP A 12 -2.35 3.56 3.57
N SER A 13 -3.21 2.78 2.91
CA SER A 13 -4.36 3.25 2.15
C SER A 13 -5.48 3.55 3.13
N GLU A 14 -5.58 2.81 4.22
CA GLU A 14 -6.63 3.02 5.19
C GLU A 14 -6.48 4.36 5.91
N TYR A 15 -5.29 4.71 6.42
CA TYR A 15 -5.08 6.00 7.08
C TYR A 15 -5.20 7.18 6.12
N LEU A 16 -4.59 7.10 4.94
CA LEU A 16 -4.64 8.21 3.97
C LEU A 16 -6.03 8.38 3.33
N LEU A 17 -6.71 7.29 2.95
CA LEU A 17 -8.05 7.34 2.36
C LEU A 17 -9.09 7.83 3.37
N ASN A 18 -9.02 7.34 4.62
CA ASN A 18 -9.98 7.71 5.67
C ASN A 18 -9.76 9.13 6.23
N THR A 19 -8.54 9.67 6.15
CA THR A 19 -8.21 10.97 6.73
C THR A 19 -8.29 12.10 5.71
N TYR A 20 -7.91 11.88 4.44
CA TYR A 20 -7.70 12.97 3.49
C TYR A 20 -8.66 13.00 2.29
N TYR A 21 -9.26 11.87 1.86
CA TYR A 21 -9.94 11.82 0.56
C TYR A 21 -11.46 11.61 0.60
N TYR A 22 -12.03 10.79 1.52
CA TYR A 22 -13.40 10.27 1.30
C TYR A 22 -14.38 10.23 2.47
N LYS A 23 -14.16 10.90 3.60
CA LYS A 23 -15.22 11.07 4.62
C LYS A 23 -16.28 12.05 4.10
N PRO A 24 -17.35 11.60 3.40
CA PRO A 24 -18.40 10.72 3.95
C PRO A 24 -18.91 9.60 2.99
N ARG A 25 -18.19 9.28 1.92
CA ARG A 25 -18.66 8.35 0.86
C ARG A 25 -18.05 6.95 0.90
N HIS A 26 -17.09 6.71 1.77
CA HIS A 26 -16.44 5.41 1.88
C HIS A 26 -17.01 4.63 3.07
N ASP A 27 -17.90 3.67 2.77
CA ASP A 27 -18.33 2.67 3.74
C ASP A 27 -17.27 1.56 3.79
N SER A 28 -16.46 1.56 4.85
CA SER A 28 -15.44 0.53 5.07
C SER A 28 -16.04 -0.86 5.36
N SER A 29 -17.35 -0.96 5.56
CA SER A 29 -18.07 -2.23 5.72
C SER A 29 -18.66 -2.76 4.40
N PHE A 30 -18.58 -2.01 3.30
CA PHE A 30 -19.07 -2.45 2.01
C PHE A 30 -18.17 -3.56 1.44
N ILE A 31 -18.67 -4.80 1.47
CA ILE A 31 -18.05 -5.95 0.83
C ILE A 31 -18.83 -6.24 -0.46
N PRO A 32 -18.26 -6.00 -1.66
CA PRO A 32 -18.94 -6.33 -2.90
C PRO A 32 -19.16 -7.85 -2.98
N VAL A 33 -20.42 -8.26 -3.08
CA VAL A 33 -20.78 -9.68 -3.24
C VAL A 33 -20.62 -10.04 -4.71
N PHE A 34 -19.65 -10.90 -5.00
CA PHE A 34 -19.48 -11.50 -6.32
C PHE A 34 -20.04 -12.93 -6.30
N SER A 35 -21.14 -13.15 -7.01
CA SER A 35 -21.78 -14.47 -7.12
C SER A 35 -21.91 -14.88 -8.58
N VAL A 36 -21.47 -16.10 -8.90
CA VAL A 36 -21.67 -16.69 -10.23
C VAL A 36 -23.11 -17.19 -10.32
N PRO A 37 -23.92 -16.77 -11.31
CA PRO A 37 -25.29 -17.23 -11.47
C PRO A 37 -25.34 -18.63 -12.10
N GLU A 38 -24.81 -19.64 -11.40
CA GLU A 38 -24.83 -21.03 -11.89
C GLU A 38 -26.23 -21.64 -11.71
N SER A 39 -26.91 -21.90 -12.81
CA SER A 39 -28.12 -22.74 -12.83
C SER A 39 -27.78 -24.11 -13.42
N PRO A 40 -28.21 -25.22 -12.81
CA PRO A 40 -28.06 -26.56 -13.38
C PRO A 40 -28.73 -26.73 -14.74
N ASP A 41 -29.80 -25.97 -14.99
CA ASP A 41 -30.58 -26.01 -16.23
C ASP A 41 -29.96 -25.14 -17.34
N ASP A 42 -28.93 -24.36 -17.02
CA ASP A 42 -28.26 -23.52 -18.01
C ASP A 42 -27.30 -24.36 -18.86
N PRO A 43 -27.50 -24.44 -20.19
CA PRO A 43 -26.65 -25.25 -21.06
C PRO A 43 -25.19 -24.78 -21.07
N LEU A 44 -24.92 -23.53 -20.70
CA LEU A 44 -23.56 -22.99 -20.62
C LEU A 44 -22.86 -23.33 -19.30
N SER A 45 -23.56 -23.80 -18.25
CA SER A 45 -22.94 -24.16 -16.97
C SER A 45 -21.93 -25.30 -17.10
N ALA A 46 -22.30 -26.36 -17.84
CA ALA A 46 -21.39 -27.49 -18.09
C ALA A 46 -20.18 -27.06 -18.92
N GLN A 47 -20.41 -26.23 -19.94
CA GLN A 47 -19.35 -25.69 -20.79
C GLN A 47 -18.41 -24.75 -20.03
N ALA A 48 -18.95 -23.90 -19.16
CA ALA A 48 -18.19 -23.03 -18.28
C ALA A 48 -17.34 -23.84 -17.30
N ALA A 49 -17.86 -24.94 -16.76
CA ALA A 49 -17.10 -25.82 -15.88
C ALA A 49 -15.91 -26.48 -16.59
N GLN A 50 -16.05 -26.81 -17.88
CA GLN A 50 -14.96 -27.38 -18.68
C GLN A 50 -13.90 -26.35 -19.09
N ILE A 51 -14.31 -25.13 -19.47
CA ILE A 51 -13.39 -24.08 -19.90
C ILE A 51 -12.70 -23.47 -18.68
N CYS A 52 -13.44 -23.09 -17.65
CA CYS A 52 -12.94 -22.32 -16.54
C CYS A 52 -12.41 -23.22 -15.42
N SER A 53 -11.10 -23.52 -15.48
CA SER A 53 -10.37 -24.26 -14.43
C SER A 53 -9.21 -23.44 -13.88
N GLY A 54 -8.83 -23.70 -12.62
CA GLY A 54 -7.72 -23.03 -11.94
C GLY A 54 -8.07 -21.69 -11.26
N HIS A 55 -7.05 -20.88 -10.97
CA HIS A 55 -7.20 -19.57 -10.35
C HIS A 55 -7.92 -18.58 -11.28
N GLY A 56 -8.87 -17.81 -10.72
CA GLY A 56 -9.70 -16.89 -11.49
C GLY A 56 -10.87 -17.56 -12.24
N SER A 57 -11.10 -18.85 -12.00
CA SER A 57 -12.21 -19.61 -12.60
C SER A 57 -13.59 -19.01 -12.34
N GLN A 58 -13.79 -18.38 -11.18
CA GLN A 58 -15.04 -17.66 -10.85
C GLN A 58 -15.33 -16.50 -11.82
N PHE A 59 -14.32 -15.73 -12.20
CA PHE A 59 -14.48 -14.60 -13.14
C PHE A 59 -14.73 -15.11 -14.55
N CYS A 60 -13.99 -16.14 -14.97
CA CYS A 60 -14.24 -16.84 -16.23
C CYS A 60 -15.68 -17.38 -16.31
N ARG A 61 -16.16 -18.07 -15.27
CA ARG A 61 -17.52 -18.63 -15.24
C ARG A 61 -18.58 -17.54 -15.29
N TYR A 62 -18.38 -16.47 -14.52
CA TYR A 62 -19.26 -15.30 -14.54
C TYR A 62 -19.38 -14.69 -15.95
N ASP A 63 -18.26 -14.46 -16.62
CA ASP A 63 -18.25 -13.88 -17.97
C ASP A 63 -18.93 -14.78 -19.01
N ILE A 64 -18.83 -16.12 -18.87
CA ILE A 64 -19.56 -17.06 -19.74
C ILE A 64 -21.06 -16.99 -19.48
N LEU A 65 -21.49 -17.04 -18.22
CA LEU A 65 -22.90 -17.17 -17.86
C LEU A 65 -23.66 -15.86 -18.04
N VAL A 66 -23.04 -14.73 -17.72
CA VAL A 66 -23.63 -13.40 -17.89
C VAL A 66 -23.46 -12.90 -19.33
N GLY A 67 -22.27 -13.07 -19.92
CA GLY A 67 -21.97 -12.65 -21.28
C GLY A 67 -22.44 -13.62 -22.36
N ARG A 68 -22.94 -14.80 -21.99
CA ARG A 68 -23.41 -15.87 -22.88
C ARG A 68 -22.40 -16.25 -23.98
N SER A 69 -21.10 -16.15 -23.67
CA SER A 69 -20.01 -16.33 -24.63
C SER A 69 -18.86 -17.16 -24.04
N PRO A 70 -18.68 -18.41 -24.49
CA PRO A 70 -17.54 -19.23 -24.09
C PRO A 70 -16.19 -18.62 -24.47
N ALA A 71 -16.15 -17.89 -25.59
CA ALA A 71 -14.96 -17.19 -26.06
C ALA A 71 -14.55 -16.06 -25.10
N MET A 72 -15.53 -15.32 -24.56
CA MET A 72 -15.29 -14.27 -23.57
C MET A 72 -14.68 -14.85 -22.29
N GLY A 73 -15.29 -15.90 -21.71
CA GLY A 73 -14.73 -16.54 -20.52
C GLY A 73 -13.36 -17.17 -20.76
N ASN A 74 -13.14 -17.78 -21.94
CA ASN A 74 -11.83 -18.31 -22.29
C ASN A 74 -10.75 -17.20 -22.34
N ALA A 75 -11.09 -16.02 -22.88
CA ALA A 75 -10.19 -14.87 -22.85
C ALA A 75 -9.90 -14.40 -21.41
N THR A 76 -10.91 -14.37 -20.54
CA THR A 76 -10.75 -14.07 -19.11
C THR A 76 -9.83 -15.07 -18.43
N ARG A 77 -10.02 -16.37 -18.66
CA ARG A 77 -9.13 -17.43 -18.16
C ARG A 77 -7.69 -17.19 -18.56
N VAL A 78 -7.44 -16.96 -19.85
CA VAL A 78 -6.07 -16.72 -20.36
C VAL A 78 -5.49 -15.45 -19.74
N SER A 79 -6.28 -14.37 -19.65
CA SER A 79 -5.86 -13.11 -19.02
C SER A 79 -5.44 -13.32 -17.55
N PHE A 80 -6.25 -14.05 -16.76
CA PHE A 80 -5.93 -14.38 -15.38
C PHE A 80 -4.69 -15.28 -15.27
N GLN A 81 -4.54 -16.27 -16.14
CA GLN A 81 -3.36 -17.12 -16.18
C GLN A 81 -2.09 -16.32 -16.50
N SER A 82 -2.15 -15.43 -17.48
CA SER A 82 -1.04 -14.52 -17.81
C SER A 82 -0.73 -13.59 -16.65
N HIS A 83 -1.74 -13.02 -15.99
CA HIS A 83 -1.54 -12.18 -14.81
C HIS A 83 -0.82 -12.94 -13.68
N ILE A 84 -1.26 -14.16 -13.37
CA ILE A 84 -0.63 -14.98 -12.33
C ILE A 84 0.81 -15.32 -12.69
N SER A 85 1.09 -15.68 -13.95
CA SER A 85 2.46 -15.90 -14.42
C SER A 85 3.32 -14.66 -14.18
N LEU A 86 2.84 -13.49 -14.59
CA LEU A 86 3.55 -12.23 -14.39
C LEU A 86 3.80 -11.96 -12.90
N VAL A 87 2.78 -12.12 -12.05
CA VAL A 87 2.90 -11.88 -10.60
C VAL A 87 3.89 -12.83 -9.95
N ASN A 88 3.90 -14.11 -10.34
CA ASN A 88 4.86 -15.08 -9.83
C ASN A 88 6.31 -14.75 -10.24
N ASP A 89 6.50 -14.12 -11.40
CA ASP A 89 7.80 -13.67 -11.89
C ASP A 89 8.26 -12.35 -11.24
N LEU A 90 7.36 -11.61 -10.57
CA LEU A 90 7.71 -10.37 -9.89
C LEU A 90 8.61 -10.65 -8.68
N LYS A 91 9.68 -9.87 -8.57
CA LYS A 91 10.51 -9.83 -7.36
C LYS A 91 9.87 -8.88 -6.35
N PRO A 92 9.72 -9.29 -5.07
CA PRO A 92 9.17 -8.42 -4.05
C PRO A 92 10.07 -7.20 -3.86
N VAL A 93 9.46 -6.02 -3.94
CA VAL A 93 10.14 -4.77 -3.63
C VAL A 93 10.09 -4.58 -2.11
N LEU A 94 11.26 -4.37 -1.51
CA LEU A 94 11.37 -4.13 -0.08
C LEU A 94 11.35 -2.64 0.21
N SER A 95 10.30 -2.22 0.92
CA SER A 95 10.13 -0.86 1.45
C SER A 95 10.19 -0.90 2.98
N CYS A 96 10.84 0.08 3.59
CA CYS A 96 10.85 0.26 5.04
C CYS A 96 9.67 1.11 5.55
N GLY A 97 8.78 1.54 4.65
CA GLY A 97 7.62 2.35 4.99
C GLY A 97 7.94 3.83 5.20
N TRP A 98 6.87 4.64 5.23
CA TRP A 98 6.96 6.08 5.44
C TRP A 98 7.18 6.42 6.91
N ILE A 99 8.15 7.30 7.20
CA ILE A 99 8.32 7.91 8.54
C ILE A 99 7.82 9.36 8.46
N PRO A 100 6.95 9.82 9.38
CA PRO A 100 6.55 11.22 9.44
C PRO A 100 7.72 12.14 9.82
N PRO A 101 7.69 13.43 9.44
CA PRO A 101 8.59 14.41 10.04
C PRO A 101 8.30 14.55 11.55
N PRO A 102 9.33 14.73 12.40
CA PRO A 102 9.11 14.99 13.82
C PRO A 102 8.44 16.36 14.03
N ASN A 103 7.61 16.49 15.06
CA ASN A 103 7.04 17.77 15.47
C ASN A 103 8.16 18.78 15.75
N ASN A 104 8.02 20.04 15.28
CA ASN A 104 9.07 21.07 15.36
C ASN A 104 10.39 20.64 14.71
N GLY A 105 10.30 19.86 13.63
CA GLY A 105 11.44 19.41 12.85
C GLY A 105 11.06 19.10 11.41
N LYS A 106 12.07 18.69 10.65
CA LYS A 106 11.99 18.46 9.21
C LYS A 106 12.53 17.08 8.88
N LYS A 107 11.95 16.45 7.86
CA LYS A 107 12.45 15.23 7.22
C LYS A 107 12.91 15.56 5.81
N LEU A 108 14.13 15.16 5.48
CA LEU A 108 14.71 15.19 4.15
C LEU A 108 14.82 13.76 3.62
N GLY A 109 14.29 13.52 2.42
CA GLY A 109 14.21 12.20 1.80
C GLY A 109 12.77 11.76 1.58
N THR A 110 12.49 11.29 0.36
CA THR A 110 11.15 10.92 -0.13
C THR A 110 11.05 9.48 -0.61
N THR A 111 12.15 8.73 -0.56
CA THR A 111 12.22 7.32 -0.96
C THR A 111 12.24 6.42 0.28
N TYR A 112 11.68 5.22 0.13
CA TYR A 112 11.53 4.26 1.24
C TYR A 112 12.00 2.85 0.87
N LEU A 113 12.58 2.68 -0.32
CA LEU A 113 13.10 1.41 -0.81
C LEU A 113 14.42 1.04 -0.12
N GLN A 114 14.82 -0.22 -0.22
CA GLN A 114 16.13 -0.68 0.27
C GLN A 114 17.27 0.26 -0.18
N GLY A 115 18.10 0.71 0.78
CA GLY A 115 19.18 1.67 0.54
C GLY A 115 18.76 3.14 0.58
N ALA A 116 17.46 3.44 0.70
CA ALA A 116 16.98 4.80 0.90
C ALA A 116 17.54 5.39 2.19
N LYS A 117 17.76 6.72 2.18
CA LYS A 117 18.27 7.50 3.29
C LYS A 117 17.29 8.62 3.60
N VAL A 118 16.88 8.70 4.86
CA VAL A 118 16.15 9.85 5.39
C VAL A 118 17.01 10.56 6.43
N GLN A 119 16.97 11.88 6.42
CA GLN A 119 17.68 12.73 7.36
C GLN A 119 16.68 13.64 8.08
N PHE A 120 16.91 13.83 9.37
CA PHE A 120 16.07 14.62 10.23
C PHE A 120 16.84 15.80 10.79
N SER A 121 16.14 16.91 10.94
CA SER A 121 16.64 18.09 11.62
C SER A 121 15.53 18.68 12.48
N CYS A 122 15.90 19.35 13.57
CA CYS A 122 14.95 20.10 14.38
C CYS A 122 14.98 21.57 14.00
N GLU A 123 13.86 22.24 14.21
CA GLU A 123 13.78 23.69 14.08
C GLU A 123 14.65 24.38 15.13
N GLU A 124 14.94 25.66 14.91
CA GLU A 124 15.68 26.47 15.87
C GLU A 124 14.95 26.50 17.24
N GLY A 125 15.70 26.40 18.34
CA GLY A 125 15.12 26.25 19.67
C GLY A 125 14.74 24.81 20.04
N TYR A 126 15.00 23.82 19.16
CA TYR A 126 14.82 22.41 19.45
C TYR A 126 16.11 21.61 19.22
N THR A 127 16.30 20.56 20.02
CA THR A 127 17.42 19.60 19.92
C THR A 127 16.86 18.25 19.49
N LEU A 128 17.57 17.62 18.55
CA LEU A 128 17.25 16.29 18.04
C LEU A 128 17.63 15.22 19.06
N ARG A 129 16.70 14.31 19.33
CA ARG A 129 16.91 13.07 20.09
C ARG A 129 16.61 11.87 19.18
N GLY A 130 17.42 10.83 19.29
CA GLY A 130 17.38 9.65 18.42
C GLY A 130 18.30 9.80 17.21
N SER A 131 17.99 9.11 16.12
CA SER A 131 18.87 9.10 14.94
C SER A 131 18.61 10.27 14.00
N ALA A 132 19.64 11.08 13.72
CA ALA A 132 19.55 12.16 12.74
C ALA A 132 19.48 11.64 11.29
N VAL A 133 19.95 10.42 11.04
CA VAL A 133 19.91 9.75 9.74
C VAL A 133 19.43 8.32 9.93
N ARG A 134 18.50 7.88 9.10
CA ARG A 134 18.03 6.49 9.06
C ARG A 134 18.15 5.93 7.65
N LEU A 135 18.57 4.68 7.55
CA LEU A 135 18.78 3.93 6.31
C LEU A 135 17.78 2.78 6.22
N CYS A 136 17.17 2.58 5.05
CA CYS A 136 16.30 1.44 4.83
C CYS A 136 17.15 0.17 4.60
N GLN A 137 17.12 -0.73 5.58
CA GLN A 137 17.95 -1.93 5.60
C GLN A 137 17.32 -3.09 4.82
N LYS A 138 18.12 -4.12 4.53
CA LYS A 138 17.68 -5.30 3.77
C LYS A 138 16.58 -6.12 4.44
N ASN A 139 16.32 -5.91 5.72
CA ASN A 139 15.27 -6.58 6.49
C ASN A 139 13.90 -5.88 6.38
N GLY A 140 13.81 -4.70 5.76
CA GLY A 140 12.57 -3.92 5.68
C GLY A 140 12.36 -2.98 6.86
N GLN A 141 13.40 -2.70 7.64
CA GLN A 141 13.34 -1.80 8.78
C GLN A 141 14.30 -0.61 8.58
N TRP A 142 13.91 0.52 9.14
CA TRP A 142 14.77 1.69 9.23
C TRP A 142 15.82 1.49 10.32
N SER A 143 17.08 1.78 10.00
CA SER A 143 18.16 1.76 10.98
C SER A 143 17.95 2.82 12.07
N GLY A 144 18.59 2.60 13.21
CA GLY A 144 18.64 3.58 14.30
C GLY A 144 17.32 3.72 15.05
N GLU A 145 17.26 4.77 15.86
CA GLU A 145 16.17 5.06 16.79
C GLU A 145 15.21 6.12 16.22
N ASP A 146 13.98 6.10 16.69
CA ASP A 146 12.97 7.10 16.34
C ASP A 146 13.41 8.51 16.70
N THR A 147 13.15 9.43 15.78
CA THR A 147 13.62 10.81 15.88
C THR A 147 12.54 11.70 16.49
N SER A 148 12.92 12.47 17.50
CA SER A 148 12.05 13.47 18.14
C SER A 148 12.81 14.77 18.38
N CYS A 149 12.08 15.88 18.39
CA CYS A 149 12.64 17.20 18.66
C CYS A 149 12.12 17.70 20.01
N HIS A 150 13.05 18.00 20.92
CA HIS A 150 12.75 18.52 22.25
C HIS A 150 13.25 19.94 22.42
N VAL A 151 12.58 20.73 23.26
CA VAL A 151 12.97 22.13 23.53
C VAL A 151 14.42 22.20 24.01
N SER A 152 15.25 22.98 23.30
CA SER A 152 16.67 23.14 23.59
C SER A 152 16.92 24.28 24.59
N SER A 153 16.43 24.16 25.83
CA SER A 153 16.46 25.21 26.86
C SER A 153 15.68 26.48 26.50
N MET A 154 14.90 26.99 27.47
CA MET A 154 14.06 28.19 27.30
C MET A 154 14.85 29.44 26.84
N LYS A 155 16.15 29.52 27.15
CA LYS A 155 17.00 30.65 26.72
C LYS A 155 17.19 30.71 25.20
N ASN A 156 17.24 29.55 24.53
CA ASN A 156 17.42 29.49 23.07
C ASN A 156 16.10 29.67 22.33
N LEU A 157 14.99 29.21 22.93
CA LEU A 157 13.65 29.44 22.38
C LEU A 157 13.28 30.93 22.36
N MET A 158 13.57 31.65 23.45
CA MET A 158 13.34 33.10 23.51
C MET A 158 14.19 33.86 22.49
N LYS A 159 15.45 33.47 22.29
CA LYS A 159 16.30 34.07 21.23
C LYS A 159 15.73 33.87 19.83
N SER A 160 15.26 32.66 19.50
CA SER A 160 14.68 32.36 18.19
C SER A 160 13.36 33.11 17.94
N LEU A 161 12.51 33.27 18.97
CA LEU A 161 11.29 34.09 18.82
C LEU A 161 11.60 35.58 18.62
N ILE A 162 12.59 36.13 19.32
CA ILE A 162 12.97 37.53 19.19
C ILE A 162 13.58 37.83 17.80
N LEU A 163 14.29 36.89 17.19
CA LEU A 163 14.89 37.06 15.85
C LEU A 163 13.88 36.94 14.68
N LYS A 164 12.64 36.51 14.94
CA LYS A 164 11.57 36.37 13.94
C LYS A 164 10.55 37.52 13.97
N LEU A 165 10.69 38.47 14.91
CA LEU A 165 9.94 39.72 15.01
C LEU A 165 10.72 40.86 14.36
#